data_AF-A0A7X7PNX9-F1
#
_entry.id   AF-A0A7X7PNX9-F1
#
_cell.length_a   1.000
_cell.length_b   1.000
_cell.length_c   1.000
_cell.angle_alpha   90.00
_cell.angle_beta   90.00
_cell.angle_gamma   90.00
#
_symmetry.space_group_name_H-M   'P 1'
#
loop_
_entity.id
_entity.type
_entity.pdbx_description
1 polymer ?
#
loop_
_entity_poly.entity_id
_entity_poly.type
_entity_poly.pdbx_seq_one_letter_code
_entity_poly.pdbx_strand_id
1 'polypeptide(L)'
;MPVTHIDRDRDQIVMHATGSICASTQEVAESEAFARIVGAYARTLVVHRSPLLDRLSYDLADPGGLASFIDLLRVLANNPIERTVLSGLEPEALAEIREALHVFVEGLYDYWRSFDRFLVSHSRSGESRERRPHHTFNRTMETFAMLVRGLYRDVVENITGDHPRVYRQVSAGAQVGLVAVRHDWPAPAPYRSPLAPIPFVRHVVIDPPFILDPPMNKRTGEFTEVPENPIADLELDASRWICYPAVVGPTVIFIYVNQRFIGLG
;
A
#
# COMPACT_ATOMS: atom_id res chain seq x y z
N MET A 1 -14.98 2.10 3.12
CA MET A 1 -13.61 2.57 2.82
C MET A 1 -12.79 2.65 4.09
N PRO A 2 -11.75 1.84 4.24
CA PRO A 2 -10.93 1.85 5.44
C PRO A 2 -9.41 1.69 5.18
N VAL A 3 -8.92 1.95 3.95
CA VAL A 3 -7.58 2.54 3.76
C VAL A 3 -7.78 4.05 3.78
N THR A 4 -7.32 4.70 4.84
CA THR A 4 -7.54 6.13 5.05
C THR A 4 -6.48 6.97 4.35
N HIS A 5 -5.30 6.42 4.11
CA HIS A 5 -4.18 7.13 3.49
C HIS A 5 -3.15 6.15 2.91
N ILE A 6 -2.46 6.59 1.86
CA ILE A 6 -1.30 5.90 1.29
C ILE A 6 -0.13 6.88 1.17
N ASP A 7 0.99 6.52 1.79
CA ASP A 7 2.29 7.14 1.58
C ASP A 7 3.11 6.27 0.63
N ARG A 8 3.66 6.90 -0.41
CA ARG A 8 4.54 6.24 -1.39
C ARG A 8 5.88 6.94 -1.39
N ASP A 9 6.93 6.19 -1.15
CA ASP A 9 8.31 6.60 -1.36
C ASP A 9 8.88 5.90 -2.61
N ARG A 10 10.18 6.02 -2.87
CA ARG A 10 10.85 5.46 -4.05
C ARG A 10 10.58 3.96 -4.22
N ASP A 11 10.82 3.19 -3.16
CA ASP A 11 10.81 1.72 -3.21
C ASP A 11 9.80 1.09 -2.24
N GLN A 12 8.99 1.90 -1.53
CA GLN A 12 8.01 1.40 -0.55
C GLN A 12 6.65 2.12 -0.62
N ILE A 13 5.63 1.40 -0.17
CA ILE A 13 4.27 1.89 0.01
C ILE A 13 3.82 1.58 1.43
N VAL A 14 3.40 2.61 2.17
CA VAL A 14 2.81 2.48 3.50
C VAL A 14 1.31 2.79 3.41
N MET A 15 0.49 1.79 3.72
CA MET A 15 -0.96 1.88 3.73
C MET A 15 -1.46 2.05 5.16
N HIS A 16 -2.33 3.02 5.40
CA HIS A 16 -2.92 3.27 6.71
C HIS A 16 -4.38 2.82 6.75
N ALA A 17 -4.74 2.06 7.77
CA ALA A 17 -6.09 1.57 7.95
C ALA A 17 -6.61 1.80 9.37
N THR A 18 -7.90 2.09 9.50
CA THR A 18 -8.62 2.16 10.78
C THR A 18 -9.72 1.11 10.78
N GLY A 19 -9.36 -0.16 11.00
CA GLY A 19 -10.29 -1.30 11.00
C GLY A 19 -10.07 -2.30 9.85
N SER A 20 -11.16 -2.74 9.21
CA SER A 20 -11.12 -3.60 8.02
C SER A 20 -10.42 -2.88 6.84
N ILE A 21 -10.18 -3.51 5.69
CA ILE A 21 -9.53 -2.85 4.52
C ILE A 21 -10.43 -2.88 3.31
N CYS A 22 -10.66 -4.03 2.70
CA CYS A 22 -11.63 -4.16 1.62
C CYS A 22 -12.35 -5.48 1.86
N ALA A 23 -13.62 -5.53 1.48
CA ALA A 23 -14.42 -6.75 1.51
C ALA A 23 -14.52 -7.42 0.13
N SER A 24 -14.25 -6.69 -0.95
CA SER A 24 -14.36 -7.18 -2.34
C SER A 24 -13.31 -6.57 -3.26
N THR A 25 -13.11 -7.17 -4.44
CA THR A 25 -12.22 -6.65 -5.49
C THR A 25 -12.74 -5.32 -6.04
N GLN A 26 -14.05 -5.14 -6.09
CA GLN A 26 -14.69 -3.86 -6.45
C GLN A 26 -14.30 -2.74 -5.47
N GLU A 27 -14.33 -2.99 -4.16
CA GLU A 27 -13.93 -1.98 -3.18
C GLU A 27 -12.46 -1.59 -3.32
N VAL A 28 -11.60 -2.51 -3.75
CA VAL A 28 -10.19 -2.20 -4.08
C VAL A 28 -10.13 -1.30 -5.31
N ALA A 29 -10.82 -1.65 -6.40
CA ALA A 29 -10.81 -0.87 -7.65
C ALA A 29 -11.41 0.55 -7.50
N GLU A 30 -12.43 0.69 -6.67
CA GLU A 30 -13.08 1.98 -6.38
C GLU A 30 -12.27 2.84 -5.41
N SER A 31 -11.26 2.27 -4.74
CA SER A 31 -10.47 3.01 -3.77
C SER A 31 -9.67 4.16 -4.38
N GLU A 32 -9.51 5.24 -3.61
CA GLU A 32 -8.62 6.35 -3.98
C GLU A 32 -7.16 5.85 -4.12
N ALA A 33 -6.77 4.93 -3.24
CA ALA A 33 -5.51 4.20 -3.30
C ALA A 33 -5.23 3.61 -4.68
N PHE A 34 -6.19 2.86 -5.23
CA PHE A 34 -6.08 2.26 -6.56
C PHE A 34 -5.88 3.33 -7.64
N ALA A 35 -6.71 4.37 -7.66
CA ALA A 35 -6.59 5.47 -8.62
C ALA A 35 -5.21 6.16 -8.55
N ARG A 36 -4.68 6.37 -7.34
CA ARG A 36 -3.35 6.95 -7.13
C ARG A 36 -2.22 6.07 -7.67
N ILE A 37 -2.30 4.76 -7.50
CA ILE A 37 -1.32 3.80 -8.03
C ILE A 37 -1.39 3.72 -9.55
N VAL A 38 -2.59 3.61 -10.14
CA VAL A 38 -2.79 3.64 -11.60
C VAL A 38 -2.22 4.92 -12.19
N GLY A 39 -2.54 6.08 -11.60
CA GLY A 39 -2.02 7.36 -12.05
C GLY A 39 -0.49 7.48 -11.90
N ALA A 40 0.10 6.89 -10.86
CA ALA A 40 1.55 6.85 -10.70
C ALA A 40 2.22 5.98 -11.77
N TYR A 41 1.65 4.82 -12.09
CA TYR A 41 2.15 3.96 -13.15
C TYR A 41 1.99 4.59 -14.54
N ALA A 42 0.83 5.18 -14.83
CA ALA A 42 0.58 5.91 -16.06
C ALA A 42 1.60 7.03 -16.28
N ARG A 43 1.93 7.82 -15.25
CA ARG A 43 3.00 8.82 -15.32
C ARG A 43 4.36 8.20 -15.66
N THR A 44 4.69 7.04 -15.11
CA THR A 44 5.92 6.32 -15.47
C THR A 44 5.93 5.99 -16.96
N LEU A 45 4.83 5.48 -17.52
CA LEU A 45 4.73 5.19 -18.95
C LEU A 45 4.90 6.45 -19.81
N VAL A 46 4.26 7.56 -19.43
CA VAL A 46 4.35 8.86 -20.13
C VAL A 46 5.79 9.39 -20.14
N VAL A 47 6.45 9.40 -18.98
CA VAL A 47 7.84 9.88 -18.86
C VAL A 47 8.79 9.07 -19.73
N HIS A 48 8.60 7.74 -19.80
CA HIS A 48 9.44 6.85 -20.59
C HIS A 48 8.99 6.73 -22.06
N ARG A 49 7.95 7.46 -22.47
CA ARG A 49 7.36 7.41 -23.83
C ARG A 49 7.10 5.96 -24.28
N SER A 50 6.44 5.20 -23.41
CA SER A 50 6.14 3.81 -23.69
C SER A 50 5.33 3.68 -24.99
N PRO A 51 5.70 2.80 -25.93
CA PRO A 51 4.92 2.50 -27.13
C PRO A 51 3.50 2.00 -26.82
N LEU A 52 3.26 1.56 -25.59
CA LEU A 52 1.94 1.15 -25.13
C LEU A 52 0.93 2.30 -25.17
N LEU A 53 1.36 3.54 -24.96
CA LEU A 53 0.49 4.71 -24.91
C LEU A 53 -0.24 4.93 -26.23
N ASP A 54 0.44 4.73 -27.35
CA ASP A 54 -0.12 4.91 -28.69
C ASP A 54 -1.20 3.86 -29.03
N ARG A 55 -1.15 2.72 -28.33
CA ARG A 55 -2.09 1.59 -28.50
C ARG A 55 -3.29 1.68 -27.56
N LEU A 56 -3.21 2.51 -26.53
CA LEU A 56 -4.32 2.77 -25.63
C LEU A 56 -5.17 3.88 -26.25
N SER A 57 -6.48 3.66 -26.40
CA SER A 57 -7.42 4.66 -26.92
C SER A 57 -7.66 5.85 -25.97
N TYR A 58 -6.76 6.08 -25.02
CA TYR A 58 -6.87 7.06 -23.94
C TYR A 58 -5.56 7.83 -23.83
N ASP A 59 -5.65 9.15 -23.76
CA ASP A 59 -4.51 9.99 -23.43
C ASP A 59 -4.26 9.96 -21.92
N LEU A 60 -3.26 9.19 -21.49
CA LEU A 60 -2.89 9.08 -20.09
C LEU A 60 -2.08 10.27 -19.55
N ALA A 61 -1.63 11.18 -20.43
CA ALA A 61 -0.97 12.42 -20.02
C ALA A 61 -2.01 13.50 -19.65
N ASP A 62 -3.19 13.46 -20.26
CA ASP A 62 -4.32 14.31 -19.90
C ASP A 62 -5.03 13.83 -18.62
N PRO A 63 -5.33 14.70 -17.64
CA PRO A 63 -6.05 14.31 -16.43
C PRO A 63 -7.44 13.71 -16.68
N GLY A 64 -8.16 14.19 -17.70
CA GLY A 64 -9.49 13.67 -18.06
C GLY A 64 -9.41 12.31 -18.75
N GLY A 65 -8.43 12.13 -19.64
CA GLY A 65 -8.13 10.85 -20.26
C GLY A 65 -7.71 9.79 -19.24
N LEU A 66 -6.84 10.14 -18.28
CA LEU A 66 -6.47 9.26 -17.17
C LEU A 66 -7.67 8.90 -16.28
N ALA A 67 -8.53 9.85 -15.94
CA ALA A 67 -9.72 9.59 -15.14
C ALA A 67 -10.67 8.60 -15.85
N SER A 68 -10.94 8.83 -17.13
CA SER A 68 -11.76 7.94 -17.96
C SER A 68 -11.18 6.54 -18.07
N PHE A 69 -9.84 6.45 -18.15
CA PHE A 69 -9.14 5.16 -18.18
C PHE A 69 -9.21 4.42 -16.84
N ILE A 70 -9.09 5.14 -15.71
CA ILE A 70 -9.29 4.55 -14.37
C ILE A 70 -10.72 4.00 -14.24
N ASP A 71 -11.72 4.74 -14.75
CA ASP A 71 -13.10 4.29 -14.72
C ASP A 71 -13.33 3.06 -15.62
N LEU A 72 -12.67 2.96 -16.77
CA LEU A 72 -12.66 1.74 -17.57
C LEU A 72 -12.13 0.55 -16.75
N LEU A 73 -10.99 0.71 -16.07
CA LEU A 73 -10.42 -0.37 -15.23
C LEU A 73 -11.36 -0.79 -14.09
N ARG A 74 -12.09 0.17 -13.50
CA ARG A 74 -13.11 -0.11 -12.47
C ARG A 74 -14.28 -0.91 -13.02
N VAL A 75 -14.74 -0.60 -14.23
CA VAL A 75 -15.80 -1.38 -14.89
C VAL A 75 -15.29 -2.79 -15.20
N LEU A 76 -14.07 -2.90 -15.72
CA LEU A 76 -13.40 -4.17 -16.02
C LEU A 76 -13.12 -5.03 -14.78
N ALA A 77 -13.21 -4.49 -13.57
CA ALA A 77 -13.07 -5.29 -12.35
C ALA A 77 -14.16 -6.36 -12.21
N ASN A 78 -15.36 -6.13 -12.78
CA ASN A 78 -16.49 -7.07 -12.66
C ASN A 78 -17.31 -7.24 -13.95
N ASN A 79 -16.90 -6.61 -15.05
CA ASN A 79 -17.60 -6.69 -16.32
C ASN A 79 -16.63 -7.00 -17.45
N PRO A 80 -16.98 -7.94 -18.34
CA PRO A 80 -16.15 -8.24 -19.50
C PRO A 80 -16.14 -7.05 -20.47
N ILE A 81 -15.08 -6.94 -21.27
CA ILE A 81 -14.83 -5.80 -22.16
C ILE A 81 -15.99 -5.55 -23.13
N GLU A 82 -16.76 -6.58 -23.50
CA GLU A 82 -17.96 -6.51 -24.34
C GLU A 82 -19.13 -5.73 -23.69
N ARG A 83 -19.06 -5.45 -22.39
CA ARG A 83 -20.03 -4.61 -21.66
C ARG A 83 -19.49 -3.22 -21.33
N THR A 84 -18.35 -2.84 -21.90
CA THR A 84 -17.74 -1.53 -21.70
C THR A 84 -18.02 -0.59 -22.87
N VAL A 85 -17.55 0.64 -22.76
CA VAL A 85 -17.57 1.64 -23.85
C VAL A 85 -16.83 1.18 -25.11
N LEU A 86 -15.98 0.16 -25.00
CA LEU A 86 -15.19 -0.38 -26.11
C LEU A 86 -15.93 -1.43 -26.94
N SER A 87 -17.13 -1.84 -26.53
CA SER A 87 -17.94 -2.87 -27.21
C SER A 87 -18.37 -2.53 -28.64
N GLY A 88 -18.40 -1.23 -28.99
CA GLY A 88 -18.77 -0.76 -30.33
C GLY A 88 -17.62 -0.70 -31.34
N LEU A 89 -16.43 -1.16 -30.98
CA LEU A 89 -15.27 -1.16 -31.87
C LEU A 89 -15.31 -2.32 -32.86
N GLU A 90 -14.71 -2.11 -34.03
CA GLU A 90 -14.50 -3.17 -35.02
C GLU A 90 -13.62 -4.30 -34.43
N PRO A 91 -13.82 -5.57 -34.84
CA PRO A 91 -13.16 -6.73 -34.24
C PRO A 91 -11.62 -6.61 -34.17
N GLU A 92 -10.99 -6.12 -35.24
CA GLU A 92 -9.54 -5.93 -35.30
C GLU A 92 -9.04 -4.87 -34.31
N ALA A 93 -9.74 -3.73 -34.24
CA ALA A 93 -9.42 -2.66 -33.30
C ALA A 93 -9.64 -3.11 -31.84
N LEU A 94 -10.72 -3.87 -31.58
CA LEU A 94 -10.98 -4.45 -30.27
C LEU A 94 -9.88 -5.44 -29.86
N ALA A 95 -9.37 -6.24 -30.81
CA ALA A 95 -8.26 -7.16 -30.54
C ALA A 95 -6.97 -6.43 -30.19
N GLU A 96 -6.62 -5.36 -30.92
CA GLU A 96 -5.44 -4.55 -30.63
C GLU A 96 -5.50 -3.87 -29.25
N ILE A 97 -6.67 -3.30 -28.92
CA ILE A 97 -6.90 -2.65 -27.62
C ILE A 97 -6.93 -3.68 -26.50
N ARG A 98 -7.48 -4.87 -26.73
CA ARG A 98 -7.46 -5.98 -25.76
C ARG A 98 -6.03 -6.34 -25.37
N GLU A 99 -5.16 -6.50 -26.36
CA GLU A 99 -3.75 -6.78 -26.11
C GLU A 99 -3.07 -5.63 -25.34
N ALA A 100 -3.31 -4.37 -25.73
CA ALA A 100 -2.76 -3.21 -25.05
C ALA A 100 -3.23 -3.11 -23.58
N LEU A 101 -4.53 -3.31 -23.32
CA LEU A 101 -5.08 -3.33 -21.97
C LEU A 101 -4.47 -4.45 -21.12
N HIS A 102 -4.32 -5.65 -21.70
CA HIS A 102 -3.71 -6.77 -21.01
C HIS A 102 -2.26 -6.46 -20.62
N VAL A 103 -1.44 -5.94 -21.56
CA VAL A 103 -0.06 -5.52 -21.29
C VAL A 103 0.00 -4.42 -20.23
N PHE A 104 -0.93 -3.46 -20.27
CA PHE A 104 -1.04 -2.42 -19.26
C PHE A 104 -1.27 -3.01 -17.86
N VAL A 105 -2.23 -3.92 -17.73
CA VAL A 105 -2.64 -4.51 -16.45
C VAL A 105 -1.55 -5.42 -15.89
N GLU A 106 -0.86 -6.21 -16.72
CA GLU A 106 0.34 -6.95 -16.32
C GLU A 106 1.41 -6.02 -15.76
N GLY A 107 1.76 -4.97 -16.50
CA GLY A 107 2.78 -4.02 -16.07
C GLY A 107 2.38 -3.20 -14.84
N LEU A 108 1.09 -2.88 -14.66
CA LEU A 108 0.57 -2.24 -13.46
C LEU A 108 0.71 -3.18 -12.25
N TYR A 109 0.41 -4.47 -12.43
CA TYR A 109 0.54 -5.46 -11.37
C TYR A 109 2.02 -5.66 -10.98
N ASP A 110 2.93 -5.73 -11.96
CA ASP A 110 4.36 -5.79 -11.70
C ASP A 110 4.88 -4.51 -11.02
N TYR A 111 4.41 -3.35 -11.45
CA TYR A 111 4.71 -2.06 -10.81
C TYR A 111 4.23 -2.02 -9.35
N TRP A 112 3.02 -2.47 -9.05
CA TRP A 112 2.56 -2.59 -7.66
C TRP A 112 3.45 -3.53 -6.83
N ARG A 113 3.91 -4.62 -7.45
CA ARG A 113 4.72 -5.65 -6.82
C ARG A 113 6.16 -5.25 -6.57
N SER A 114 6.68 -4.26 -7.29
CA SER A 114 8.06 -3.79 -7.14
C SER A 114 8.32 -3.02 -5.85
N PHE A 115 7.27 -2.59 -5.15
CA PHE A 115 7.39 -1.87 -3.87
C PHE A 115 7.48 -2.83 -2.67
N ASP A 116 8.16 -2.42 -1.62
CA ASP A 116 7.99 -2.96 -0.28
C ASP A 116 6.68 -2.41 0.33
N ARG A 117 5.74 -3.30 0.63
CA ARG A 117 4.37 -2.90 1.02
C ARG A 117 4.14 -3.11 2.51
N PHE A 118 3.86 -2.01 3.21
CA PHE A 118 3.54 -1.98 4.63
C PHE A 118 2.06 -1.64 4.84
N LEU A 119 1.45 -2.27 5.85
CA LEU A 119 0.12 -1.93 6.32
C LEU A 119 0.19 -1.54 7.80
N VAL A 120 -0.18 -0.30 8.12
CA VAL A 120 -0.28 0.20 9.49
C VAL A 120 -1.75 0.34 9.86
N SER A 121 -2.22 -0.54 10.74
CA SER A 121 -3.54 -0.46 11.34
C SER A 121 -3.48 0.38 12.62
N HIS A 122 -4.16 1.52 12.58
CA HIS A 122 -4.35 2.39 13.74
C HIS A 122 -5.64 1.98 14.45
N SER A 123 -5.50 1.46 15.66
CA SER A 123 -6.65 1.12 16.52
C SER A 123 -6.70 2.07 17.72
N ARG A 124 -7.90 2.59 18.03
CA ARG A 124 -8.06 3.40 19.24
C ARG A 124 -8.16 2.49 20.46
N SER A 125 -7.49 2.90 21.52
CA SER A 125 -7.47 2.20 22.81
C SER A 125 -8.91 1.98 23.30
N GLY A 126 -9.30 0.73 23.50
CA GLY A 126 -10.63 0.34 23.98
C GLY A 126 -11.68 0.00 22.90
N GLU A 127 -11.38 0.15 21.60
CA GLU A 127 -12.33 -0.21 20.53
C GLU A 127 -12.37 -1.72 20.21
N SER A 128 -11.35 -2.48 20.62
CA SER A 128 -11.36 -3.93 20.47
C SER A 128 -12.25 -4.59 21.54
N ARG A 129 -13.56 -4.67 21.29
CA ARG A 129 -14.46 -5.61 22.00
C ARG A 129 -14.13 -7.08 21.67
N GLU A 130 -13.24 -7.31 20.70
CA GLU A 130 -12.76 -8.64 20.31
C GLU A 130 -11.68 -9.17 21.24
N ARG A 131 -11.90 -10.39 21.72
CA ARG A 131 -11.00 -11.11 22.64
C ARG A 131 -9.63 -11.45 22.02
N ARG A 132 -9.43 -11.34 20.70
CA ARG A 132 -8.17 -11.68 20.00
C ARG A 132 -7.87 -10.79 18.75
N PRO A 133 -7.46 -9.53 18.94
CA PRO A 133 -7.24 -8.57 17.85
C PRO A 133 -6.19 -9.01 16.79
N HIS A 134 -5.20 -9.82 17.19
CA HIS A 134 -4.13 -10.29 16.30
C HIS A 134 -4.62 -11.26 15.22
N HIS A 135 -5.55 -12.17 15.52
CA HIS A 135 -6.09 -13.09 14.50
C HIS A 135 -6.91 -12.34 13.44
N THR A 136 -7.66 -11.32 13.86
CA THR A 136 -8.42 -10.47 12.95
C THR A 136 -7.47 -9.75 11.99
N PHE A 137 -6.35 -9.21 12.51
CA PHE A 137 -5.37 -8.51 11.69
C PHE A 137 -4.63 -9.42 10.70
N ASN A 138 -4.19 -10.61 11.12
CA ASN A 138 -3.57 -11.58 10.20
C ASN A 138 -4.52 -11.95 9.04
N ARG A 139 -5.79 -12.22 9.36
CA ARG A 139 -6.80 -12.49 8.34
C ARG A 139 -7.03 -11.30 7.42
N THR A 140 -6.97 -10.08 7.94
CA THR A 140 -7.06 -8.85 7.13
C THR A 140 -5.91 -8.76 6.13
N MET A 141 -4.67 -9.05 6.56
CA MET A 141 -3.50 -9.13 5.67
C MET A 141 -3.69 -10.15 4.56
N GLU A 142 -4.09 -11.39 4.91
CA GLU A 142 -4.32 -12.48 3.97
C GLU A 142 -5.45 -12.15 2.97
N THR A 143 -6.56 -11.61 3.48
CA THR A 143 -7.72 -11.21 2.67
C THR A 143 -7.33 -10.10 1.71
N PHE A 144 -6.57 -9.10 2.15
CA PHE A 144 -6.09 -8.05 1.27
C PHE A 144 -5.20 -8.61 0.14
N ALA A 145 -4.27 -9.51 0.47
CA ALA A 145 -3.45 -10.20 -0.53
C ALA A 145 -4.29 -11.02 -1.52
N MET A 146 -5.38 -11.65 -1.05
CA MET A 146 -6.33 -12.34 -1.92
C MET A 146 -7.09 -11.37 -2.83
N LEU A 147 -7.60 -10.26 -2.30
CA LEU A 147 -8.36 -9.27 -3.07
C LEU A 147 -7.52 -8.59 -4.15
N VAL A 148 -6.26 -8.26 -3.86
CA VAL A 148 -5.37 -7.67 -4.88
C VAL A 148 -5.09 -8.68 -6.01
N ARG A 149 -4.83 -9.96 -5.67
CA ARG A 149 -4.66 -11.02 -6.68
C ARG A 149 -5.96 -11.26 -7.47
N GLY A 150 -7.09 -11.24 -6.79
CA GLY A 150 -8.42 -11.39 -7.38
C GLY A 150 -8.67 -10.29 -8.39
N LEU A 151 -8.54 -9.02 -7.99
CA LEU A 151 -8.76 -7.88 -8.86
C LEU A 151 -7.91 -7.95 -10.15
N TYR A 152 -6.62 -8.26 -10.04
CA TYR A 152 -5.77 -8.43 -11.21
C TYR A 152 -6.29 -9.55 -12.14
N ARG A 153 -6.68 -10.71 -11.58
CA ARG A 153 -7.21 -11.83 -12.37
C ARG A 153 -8.54 -11.49 -13.01
N ASP A 154 -9.47 -10.92 -12.25
CA ASP A 154 -10.79 -10.54 -12.71
C ASP A 154 -10.67 -9.55 -13.88
N VAL A 155 -9.80 -8.54 -13.78
CA VAL A 155 -9.55 -7.58 -14.86
C VAL A 155 -8.92 -8.27 -16.08
N VAL A 156 -7.93 -9.15 -15.91
CA VAL A 156 -7.31 -9.88 -17.02
C VAL A 156 -8.32 -10.81 -17.71
N GLU A 157 -9.14 -11.53 -16.96
CA GLU A 157 -10.20 -12.41 -17.49
C GLU A 157 -11.27 -11.59 -18.23
N ASN A 158 -11.69 -10.46 -17.66
CA ASN A 158 -12.64 -9.55 -18.30
C ASN A 158 -12.07 -8.87 -19.55
N ILE A 159 -10.75 -8.66 -19.62
CA ILE A 159 -10.07 -8.17 -20.83
C ILE A 159 -9.93 -9.29 -21.85
N THR A 160 -9.54 -10.50 -21.47
CA THR A 160 -9.14 -11.55 -22.43
C THR A 160 -10.30 -12.45 -22.86
N GLY A 161 -11.34 -12.58 -22.03
CA GLY A 161 -12.43 -13.54 -22.23
C GLY A 161 -12.01 -15.00 -21.97
N ASP A 162 -10.79 -15.23 -21.49
CA ASP A 162 -10.24 -16.56 -21.19
C ASP A 162 -9.68 -16.60 -19.75
N HIS A 163 -9.64 -17.79 -19.17
CA HIS A 163 -9.10 -18.00 -17.84
C HIS A 163 -7.67 -18.54 -17.94
N PRO A 164 -6.69 -17.94 -17.24
CA PRO A 164 -5.33 -18.42 -17.31
C PRO A 164 -5.26 -19.84 -16.75
N ARG A 165 -4.69 -20.76 -17.53
CA ARG A 165 -4.47 -22.16 -17.10
C ARG A 165 -3.43 -22.26 -15.98
N VAL A 166 -2.57 -21.25 -15.85
CA VAL A 166 -1.52 -21.17 -14.83
C VAL A 166 -1.64 -19.83 -14.13
N TYR A 167 -1.99 -19.85 -12.85
CA TYR A 167 -2.08 -18.64 -12.04
C TYR A 167 -0.73 -18.34 -11.38
N ARG A 168 -0.27 -17.09 -11.48
CA ARG A 168 0.82 -16.60 -10.63
C ARG A 168 0.35 -16.54 -9.18
N GLN A 169 1.02 -17.28 -8.30
CA GLN A 169 0.82 -17.27 -6.85
C GLN A 169 1.94 -16.51 -6.19
N VAL A 170 1.88 -15.19 -6.32
CA VAL A 170 2.95 -14.27 -5.93
C VAL A 170 2.46 -13.30 -4.85
N SER A 171 3.35 -12.85 -3.96
CA SER A 171 2.98 -11.96 -2.83
C SER A 171 2.47 -10.61 -3.34
N ALA A 172 1.17 -10.36 -3.21
CA ALA A 172 0.50 -9.18 -3.75
C ALA A 172 -0.07 -8.25 -2.68
N GLY A 173 -0.21 -8.72 -1.44
CA GLY A 173 -0.65 -7.89 -0.32
C GLY A 173 0.51 -7.11 0.29
N ALA A 174 0.30 -6.59 1.50
CA ALA A 174 1.40 -6.08 2.30
C ALA A 174 2.34 -7.23 2.72
N GLN A 175 3.63 -6.95 2.80
CA GLN A 175 4.64 -7.87 3.32
C GLN A 175 4.82 -7.69 4.84
N VAL A 176 4.57 -6.49 5.35
CA VAL A 176 4.62 -6.21 6.80
C VAL A 176 3.33 -5.53 7.24
N GLY A 177 2.72 -6.08 8.28
CA GLY A 177 1.56 -5.52 8.95
C GLY A 177 1.90 -5.07 10.36
N LEU A 178 1.49 -3.87 10.74
CA LEU A 178 1.71 -3.28 12.06
C LEU A 178 0.40 -2.87 12.68
N VAL A 179 0.19 -3.24 13.94
CA VAL A 179 -0.93 -2.73 14.74
C VAL A 179 -0.39 -1.69 15.71
N ALA A 180 -0.73 -0.42 15.45
CA ALA A 180 -0.33 0.72 16.25
C ALA A 180 -1.51 1.19 17.13
N VAL A 181 -1.27 1.26 18.45
CA VAL A 181 -2.31 1.62 19.44
C VAL A 181 -1.75 2.65 20.39
N ARG A 182 -2.55 3.68 20.71
CA ARG A 182 -2.17 4.63 21.76
C ARG A 182 -2.07 3.91 23.10
N HIS A 183 -0.98 4.18 23.81
CA HIS A 183 -0.73 3.60 25.11
C HIS A 183 -0.48 4.72 26.12
N ASP A 184 -1.32 4.80 27.13
CA ASP A 184 -1.10 5.73 28.24
C ASP A 184 0.03 5.19 29.11
N TRP A 185 1.18 5.87 29.04
CA TRP A 185 2.35 5.57 29.84
C TRP A 185 2.82 6.82 30.59
N PRO A 186 3.47 6.68 31.75
CA PRO A 186 3.88 7.82 32.57
C PRO A 186 5.12 8.52 31.98
N ALA A 187 4.93 9.21 30.85
CA ALA A 187 5.98 9.96 30.19
C ALA A 187 6.54 11.07 31.11
N PRO A 188 7.87 11.19 31.26
CA PRO A 188 8.49 12.30 31.98
C PRO A 188 8.07 13.63 31.38
N ALA A 189 7.96 14.67 32.22
CA ALA A 189 7.39 15.96 31.83
C ALA A 189 7.99 16.56 30.53
N PRO A 190 9.32 16.54 30.29
CA PRO A 190 9.91 17.09 29.07
C PRO A 190 9.50 16.35 27.78
N TYR A 191 9.12 15.08 27.89
CA TYR A 191 8.82 14.23 26.73
C TYR A 191 7.32 14.00 26.52
N ARG A 192 6.50 14.40 27.49
CA ARG A 192 5.07 14.09 27.50
C ARG A 192 4.34 14.67 26.29
N SER A 193 4.53 15.96 26.00
CA SER A 193 3.87 16.61 24.87
C SER A 193 4.27 16.00 23.52
N PRO A 194 5.57 15.87 23.17
CA PRO A 194 5.97 15.35 21.86
C PRO A 194 5.78 13.83 21.70
N LEU A 195 5.92 13.03 22.76
CA LEU A 195 6.01 11.57 22.62
C LEU A 195 4.76 10.80 23.09
N ALA A 196 4.00 11.31 24.06
CA ALA A 196 2.83 10.58 24.58
C ALA A 196 1.70 10.37 23.54
N PRO A 197 1.45 11.30 22.60
CA PRO A 197 0.41 11.08 21.57
C PRO A 197 0.74 10.01 20.53
N ILE A 198 2.01 9.61 20.41
CA ILE A 198 2.50 8.69 19.38
C ILE A 198 2.04 7.25 19.70
N PRO A 199 1.41 6.54 18.76
CA PRO A 199 0.94 5.18 18.99
C PRO A 199 2.10 4.17 19.08
N PHE A 200 1.94 3.17 19.93
CA PHE A 200 2.89 2.09 20.13
C PHE A 200 2.56 0.90 19.22
N VAL A 201 3.59 0.31 18.63
CA VAL A 201 3.50 -0.96 17.90
C VAL A 201 3.22 -2.07 18.92
N ARG A 202 2.07 -2.73 18.79
CA ARG A 202 1.64 -3.83 19.66
C ARG A 202 1.77 -5.18 18.98
N HIS A 203 1.65 -5.21 17.66
CA HIS A 203 1.75 -6.42 16.88
C HIS A 203 2.45 -6.14 15.56
N VAL A 204 3.29 -7.10 15.15
CA VAL A 204 4.00 -7.09 13.87
C VAL A 204 3.72 -8.43 13.21
N VAL A 205 3.29 -8.39 11.96
CA VAL A 205 3.10 -9.54 11.09
C VAL A 205 4.05 -9.37 9.92
N ILE A 206 4.81 -10.41 9.61
CA ILE A 206 5.70 -10.44 8.46
C ILE A 206 5.26 -11.60 7.58
N ASP A 207 4.93 -11.32 6.33
CA ASP A 207 4.60 -12.29 5.29
C ASP A 207 5.86 -12.60 4.47
N PRO A 208 6.53 -13.74 4.71
CA PRO A 208 7.77 -14.08 4.02
C PRO A 208 7.52 -14.50 2.55
N PRO A 209 8.51 -14.32 1.65
CA PRO A 209 9.82 -13.73 1.90
C PRO A 209 9.74 -12.19 1.93
N PHE A 210 10.24 -11.61 3.02
CA PHE A 210 10.38 -10.17 3.15
C PHE A 210 11.86 -9.83 3.14
N ILE A 211 12.31 -9.19 2.06
CA ILE A 211 13.70 -8.82 1.83
C ILE A 211 13.70 -7.33 1.54
N LEU A 212 14.22 -6.55 2.48
CA LEU A 212 14.45 -5.11 2.30
C LEU A 212 15.79 -4.91 1.60
N ASP A 213 15.84 -3.95 0.67
CA ASP A 213 17.06 -3.53 -0.01
C ASP A 213 17.46 -2.10 0.44
N PRO A 214 17.95 -1.93 1.68
CA PRO A 214 18.33 -0.62 2.17
C PRO A 214 19.54 -0.08 1.39
N PRO A 215 19.63 1.24 1.16
CA PRO A 215 20.70 1.85 0.37
C PRO A 215 22.11 1.63 0.96
N MET A 216 22.20 1.29 2.25
CA MET A 216 23.44 0.99 2.94
C MET A 216 23.23 -0.13 3.97
N ASN A 217 24.07 -1.17 3.91
CA ASN A 217 24.05 -2.28 4.86
C ASN A 217 24.98 -2.07 6.08
N LYS A 218 25.88 -1.08 6.02
CA LYS A 218 26.74 -0.70 7.13
C LYS A 218 25.99 0.27 8.05
N ARG A 219 25.87 -0.09 9.32
CA ARG A 219 25.46 0.85 10.36
C ARG A 219 26.63 1.78 10.63
N THR A 220 26.58 2.99 10.09
CA THR A 220 27.57 4.05 10.31
C THR A 220 26.89 5.23 10.98
N GLY A 221 27.54 5.83 11.97
CA GLY A 221 27.01 6.94 12.75
C GLY A 221 27.37 6.76 14.21
N GLU A 222 27.85 7.83 14.83
CA GLU A 222 28.13 7.87 16.27
C GLU A 222 27.15 8.84 16.91
N PHE A 223 26.57 8.44 18.04
CA PHE A 223 25.79 9.36 18.86
C PHE A 223 26.74 10.43 19.39
N THR A 224 26.55 11.66 18.93
CA THR A 224 27.33 12.80 19.42
C THR A 224 26.63 13.35 20.65
N GLU A 225 27.38 13.51 21.74
CA GLU A 225 26.87 14.17 22.94
C GLU A 225 26.50 15.62 22.60
N VAL A 226 25.28 16.00 22.96
CA VAL A 226 24.78 17.37 22.82
C VAL A 226 24.43 17.90 24.21
N PRO A 227 24.72 19.18 24.51
CA PRO A 227 24.49 19.75 25.84
C PRO A 227 23.00 20.01 26.12
N GLU A 228 22.16 20.00 25.09
CA GLU A 228 20.75 20.33 25.15
C GLU A 228 19.90 19.09 24.87
N ASN A 229 18.68 19.05 25.42
CA ASN A 229 17.75 17.97 25.14
C ASN A 229 17.26 18.09 23.68
N PRO A 230 17.62 17.15 22.78
CA PRO A 230 17.30 17.25 21.36
C PRO A 230 15.79 17.16 21.05
N ILE A 231 14.97 16.81 22.04
CA ILE A 231 13.52 16.67 21.92
C ILE A 231 12.79 17.95 22.34
N ALA A 232 13.45 18.89 23.04
CA ALA A 232 12.77 20.04 23.65
C ALA A 232 11.96 20.90 22.66
N ASP A 233 12.51 21.13 21.48
CA ASP A 233 11.89 21.94 20.41
C ASP A 233 11.35 21.09 19.25
N LEU A 234 11.21 19.78 19.46
CA LEU A 234 10.80 18.85 18.42
C LEU A 234 9.27 18.74 18.35
N GLU A 235 8.68 19.28 17.29
CA GLU A 235 7.27 19.09 16.99
C GLU A 235 7.07 17.83 16.12
N LEU A 236 6.47 16.79 16.73
CA LEU A 236 6.21 15.53 16.05
C LEU A 236 4.73 15.39 15.69
N ASP A 237 4.46 15.16 14.40
CA ASP A 237 3.14 14.77 13.92
C ASP A 237 2.86 13.31 14.29
N ALA A 238 2.08 13.08 15.34
CA ALA A 238 1.74 11.74 15.83
C ALA A 238 1.05 10.84 14.79
N SER A 239 0.51 11.38 13.70
CA SER A 239 -0.04 10.57 12.61
C SER A 239 1.03 9.89 11.75
N ARG A 240 2.24 10.47 11.71
CA ARG A 240 3.38 10.02 10.88
C ARG A 240 4.44 9.26 11.65
N TRP A 241 4.31 9.16 12.98
CA TRP A 241 5.29 8.50 13.83
C TRP A 241 4.68 7.28 14.52
N ILE A 242 5.53 6.31 14.84
CA ILE A 242 5.19 5.15 15.66
C ILE A 242 6.29 4.92 16.70
N CYS A 243 5.92 4.33 17.84
CA CYS A 243 6.86 3.88 18.86
C CYS A 243 6.98 2.35 18.80
N TYR A 244 8.19 1.84 18.56
CA TYR A 244 8.52 0.43 18.70
C TYR A 244 9.19 0.18 20.06
N PRO A 245 8.50 -0.47 21.01
CA PRO A 245 9.08 -0.82 22.30
C PRO A 245 9.97 -2.07 22.16
N ALA A 246 11.26 -1.92 22.48
CA ALA A 246 12.24 -3.00 22.46
C ALA A 246 12.71 -3.34 23.88
N VAL A 247 12.70 -4.62 24.25
CA VAL A 247 13.30 -5.10 25.50
C VAL A 247 14.76 -5.42 25.25
N VAL A 248 15.65 -4.71 25.92
CA VAL A 248 17.11 -4.85 25.81
C VAL A 248 17.67 -5.16 27.19
N GLY A 249 17.87 -6.45 27.47
CA GLY A 249 18.25 -6.91 28.80
C GLY A 249 17.20 -6.51 29.86
N PRO A 250 17.57 -5.76 30.91
CA PRO A 250 16.64 -5.30 31.94
C PRO A 250 15.88 -4.01 31.58
N THR A 251 16.17 -3.40 30.43
CA THR A 251 15.65 -2.08 30.06
C THR A 251 14.65 -2.18 28.91
N VAL A 252 13.63 -1.33 28.94
CA VAL A 252 12.74 -1.13 27.78
C VAL A 252 13.15 0.17 27.10
N ILE A 253 13.45 0.09 25.82
CA ILE A 253 13.80 1.22 24.98
C ILE A 253 12.60 1.54 24.08
N PHE A 254 12.16 2.79 24.10
CA PHE A 254 11.10 3.29 23.21
C PHE A 254 11.73 3.94 22.00
N ILE A 255 11.62 3.27 20.85
CA ILE A 255 12.23 3.70 19.60
C ILE A 255 11.14 4.39 18.78
N TYR A 256 11.27 5.71 18.62
CA TYR A 256 10.35 6.51 17.83
C TYR A 256 10.85 6.61 16.39
N VAL A 257 10.03 6.18 15.44
CA VAL A 257 10.39 6.14 14.02
C VAL A 257 9.31 6.83 13.20
N ASN A 258 9.72 7.68 12.26
CA ASN A 258 8.80 8.20 11.26
C ASN A 258 8.44 7.07 10.29
N GLN A 259 7.15 6.86 10.05
CA GLN A 259 6.62 5.75 9.27
C GLN A 259 7.16 5.73 7.83
N ARG A 260 7.61 6.87 7.29
CA ARG A 260 8.29 6.92 5.98
C ARG A 260 9.63 6.19 5.95
N PHE A 261 10.24 5.88 7.09
CA PHE A 261 11.56 5.23 7.16
C PHE A 261 11.48 3.78 7.60
N ILE A 262 10.29 3.19 7.61
CA ILE A 262 10.06 1.88 8.21
C ILE A 262 10.75 0.74 7.46
N GLY A 263 10.99 0.90 6.15
CA GLY A 263 11.79 -0.03 5.36
C GLY A 263 13.30 0.08 5.53
N LEU A 264 13.82 1.02 6.34
CA LEU A 264 15.27 1.20 6.55
C LEU A 264 15.86 0.36 7.70
N GLY A 265 15.02 -0.38 8.44
CA GLY A 265 15.43 -1.25 9.55
C GLY A 265 15.07 -0.70 10.91
#